data_AF-A0A965B9W2-F1
#
_entry.id   AF-A0A965B9W2-F1
#
_cell.length_a   1.000
_cell.length_b   1.000
_cell.length_c   1.000
_cell.angle_alpha   90.00
_cell.angle_beta   90.00
_cell.angle_gamma   90.00
#
_symmetry.space_group_name_H-M   'P 1'
#
loop_
_entity.id
_entity.type
_entity.pdbx_description
1 polymer ?
#
loop_
_entity_poly.entity_id
_entity_poly.type
_entity_poly.pdbx_seq_one_letter_code
_entity_poly.pdbx_strand_id
1 'polypeptide(L)'
;MKPLDAGELVAIASSALATAFAQPTKGPTPASEGPPCTLGCSSCCYLPVNVTVPEVVHALKAALTAVDVIALGDRIASASDQTRGLDGSDRLRARVACPLLDTQGSCTIYDARPAYCRAYNARSSRDACDRLIGPSKGLADPNAVVVADPAPFDCAFAAQARIDRDLEHAGAESPHLDLTHALALLYAEPSTYKEWLQGHVDDWVRSR
;
A
#
# COMPACT_ATOMS: atom_id res chain seq x y z
N MET A 1 -9.31 -28.97 3.03
CA MET A 1 -8.90 -27.77 3.80
C MET A 1 -9.98 -26.72 3.63
N LYS A 2 -10.39 -26.02 4.69
CA LYS A 2 -11.45 -24.99 4.58
C LYS A 2 -10.90 -23.79 3.80
N PRO A 3 -11.60 -23.26 2.79
CA PRO A 3 -11.16 -22.05 2.09
C PRO A 3 -11.20 -20.84 3.03
N LEU A 4 -10.15 -20.01 3.00
CA LEU A 4 -10.08 -18.77 3.78
C LEU A 4 -11.18 -17.79 3.34
N ASP A 5 -11.89 -17.22 4.31
CA ASP A 5 -12.84 -16.13 4.07
C ASP A 5 -12.20 -14.74 4.26
N ALA A 6 -12.89 -13.70 3.79
CA ALA A 6 -12.39 -12.33 3.86
C ALA A 6 -12.17 -11.83 5.31
N GLY A 7 -12.89 -12.37 6.29
CA GLY A 7 -12.69 -12.05 7.70
C GLY A 7 -11.38 -12.64 8.24
N GLU A 8 -11.09 -13.90 7.89
CA GLU A 8 -9.83 -14.57 8.20
C GLU A 8 -8.64 -13.83 7.57
N LEU A 9 -8.76 -13.39 6.31
CA LEU A 9 -7.72 -12.60 5.63
C LEU A 9 -7.47 -11.25 6.32
N VAL A 10 -8.54 -10.53 6.71
CA VAL A 10 -8.42 -9.29 7.49
C VAL A 10 -7.67 -9.53 8.81
N ALA A 11 -7.98 -10.61 9.51
CA ALA A 11 -7.32 -10.96 10.76
C ALA A 11 -5.83 -11.24 10.56
N ILE A 12 -5.48 -12.02 9.53
CA ILE A 12 -4.08 -12.31 9.16
C ILE A 12 -3.30 -11.01 8.93
N ALA A 13 -3.82 -10.12 8.05
CA ALA A 13 -3.16 -8.85 7.75
C ALA A 13 -3.00 -7.98 9.00
N SER A 14 -4.09 -7.75 9.74
CA SER A 14 -4.07 -6.87 10.92
C SER A 14 -3.14 -7.37 12.02
N SER A 15 -3.09 -8.69 12.26
CA SER A 15 -2.24 -9.29 13.29
C SER A 15 -0.77 -9.23 12.90
N ALA A 16 -0.45 -9.50 11.63
CA ALA A 16 0.92 -9.41 11.13
C ALA A 16 1.45 -7.96 11.21
N LEU A 17 0.65 -6.99 10.77
CA LEU A 17 0.97 -5.57 10.86
C LEU A 17 1.14 -5.12 12.31
N ALA A 18 0.19 -5.46 13.19
CA ALA A 18 0.26 -5.11 14.61
C ALA A 18 1.54 -5.67 15.25
N THR A 19 1.89 -6.92 14.96
CA THR A 19 3.08 -7.57 15.53
C THR A 19 4.37 -6.92 15.04
N ALA A 20 4.50 -6.72 13.72
CA ALA A 20 5.72 -6.21 13.11
C ALA A 20 6.00 -4.74 13.47
N PHE A 21 4.95 -3.94 13.68
CA PHE A 21 5.06 -2.51 13.99
C PHE A 21 4.79 -2.18 15.46
N ALA A 22 4.68 -3.17 16.37
CA ALA A 22 4.45 -2.95 17.80
C ALA A 22 5.65 -2.32 18.53
N GLN A 23 6.86 -2.49 18.02
CA GLN A 23 8.07 -1.97 18.64
C GLN A 23 8.46 -0.65 17.98
N PRO A 24 8.84 0.39 18.75
CA PRO A 24 9.44 1.58 18.17
C PRO A 24 10.71 1.16 17.42
N THR A 25 10.78 1.53 16.15
CA THR A 25 11.94 1.27 15.31
C THR A 25 13.17 1.90 15.94
N LYS A 26 14.24 1.12 16.16
CA LYS A 26 15.54 1.66 16.58
C LYS A 26 16.23 2.31 15.37
N GLY A 27 15.70 3.46 14.94
CA GLY A 27 16.38 4.35 13.99
C GLY A 27 17.34 5.30 14.72
N PRO A 28 18.40 5.80 14.06
CA PRO A 28 19.20 6.88 14.62
C PRO A 28 18.30 8.09 14.94
N THR A 29 18.65 8.75 16.04
CA THR A 29 18.01 9.93 16.65
C THR A 29 17.38 10.85 15.60
N PRO A 30 16.15 11.36 15.83
CA PRO A 30 15.55 12.30 14.90
C PRO A 30 16.49 13.50 14.73
N ALA A 31 16.59 13.99 13.49
CA ALA A 31 17.01 15.37 13.28
C ALA A 31 16.16 16.28 14.18
N SER A 32 16.63 17.48 14.52
CA SER A 32 16.01 18.37 15.53
C SER A 32 14.53 18.74 15.29
N GLU A 33 13.92 18.30 14.20
CA GLU A 33 12.49 18.36 13.89
C GLU A 33 11.99 16.91 13.69
N GLY A 34 10.89 16.51 14.35
CA GLY A 34 10.36 15.15 14.25
C GLY A 34 10.04 14.71 12.81
N PRO A 35 9.88 13.40 12.55
CA PRO A 35 9.63 12.91 11.20
C PRO A 35 8.35 13.56 10.63
N PRO A 36 8.38 14.15 9.41
CA PRO A 36 7.20 14.81 8.85
C PRO A 36 6.08 13.83 8.47
N CYS A 37 6.36 12.53 8.48
CA CYS A 37 5.43 11.45 8.16
C CYS A 37 4.36 11.32 9.25
N THR A 38 3.26 12.04 9.04
CA THR A 38 2.05 12.00 9.86
C THR A 38 0.81 11.93 8.96
N LEU A 39 -0.38 11.78 9.55
CA LEU A 39 -1.63 11.89 8.79
C LEU A 39 -1.66 13.22 8.04
N GLY A 40 -2.01 13.18 6.75
CA GLY A 40 -1.97 14.34 5.85
C GLY A 40 -0.63 14.56 5.13
N CYS A 41 0.39 13.70 5.35
CA CYS A 41 1.55 13.56 4.48
C CYS A 41 1.23 12.56 3.35
N SER A 42 1.16 13.04 2.10
CA SER A 42 0.64 12.28 0.96
C SER A 42 1.69 11.86 -0.06
N SER A 43 2.97 12.22 0.10
CA SER A 43 3.97 12.01 -0.96
C SER A 43 4.13 10.52 -1.32
N CYS A 44 4.05 9.61 -0.35
CA CYS A 44 4.10 8.18 -0.60
C CYS A 44 2.84 7.61 -1.28
N CYS A 45 1.73 8.35 -1.29
CA CYS A 45 0.50 7.93 -1.97
C CYS A 45 0.59 8.00 -3.51
N TYR A 46 1.72 8.43 -4.05
CA TYR A 46 2.02 8.46 -5.49
C TYR A 46 3.00 7.37 -5.91
N LEU A 47 3.42 6.51 -4.96
CA LEU A 47 4.26 5.34 -5.25
C LEU A 47 3.37 4.15 -5.65
N PRO A 48 3.84 3.28 -6.56
CA PRO A 48 3.28 1.94 -6.68
C PRO A 48 3.52 1.17 -5.38
N VAL A 49 2.52 0.43 -4.91
CA VAL A 49 2.60 -0.28 -3.62
C VAL A 49 2.36 -1.76 -3.84
N ASN A 50 3.35 -2.55 -3.47
CA ASN A 50 3.23 -4.00 -3.36
C ASN A 50 2.41 -4.39 -2.13
N VAL A 51 1.45 -5.30 -2.30
CA VAL A 51 0.61 -5.83 -1.22
C VAL A 51 0.37 -7.33 -1.38
N THR A 52 0.15 -8.00 -0.26
CA THR A 52 -0.36 -9.38 -0.23
C THR A 52 -1.89 -9.40 -0.40
N VAL A 53 -2.45 -10.60 -0.67
CA VAL A 53 -3.91 -10.79 -0.75
C VAL A 53 -4.63 -10.35 0.54
N PRO A 54 -4.19 -10.76 1.75
CA PRO A 54 -4.75 -10.26 3.01
C PRO A 54 -4.71 -8.74 3.16
N GLU A 55 -3.63 -8.09 2.75
CA GLU A 55 -3.48 -6.64 2.88
C GLU A 55 -4.47 -5.87 1.99
N VAL A 56 -4.65 -6.27 0.73
CA VAL A 56 -5.61 -5.58 -0.15
C VAL A 56 -7.05 -5.80 0.29
N VAL A 57 -7.39 -7.00 0.79
CA VAL A 57 -8.72 -7.28 1.36
C VAL A 57 -8.96 -6.43 2.60
N HIS A 58 -7.96 -6.30 3.49
CA HIS A 58 -8.02 -5.43 4.66
C HIS A 58 -8.18 -3.96 4.28
N ALA A 59 -7.38 -3.48 3.33
CA ALA A 59 -7.42 -2.10 2.85
C ALA A 59 -8.77 -1.75 2.22
N LEU A 60 -9.31 -2.61 1.36
CA LEU A 60 -10.62 -2.38 0.73
C LEU A 60 -11.74 -2.36 1.78
N LYS A 61 -11.74 -3.30 2.73
CA LYS A 61 -12.74 -3.33 3.80
C LYS A 61 -12.72 -2.04 4.63
N ALA A 62 -11.53 -1.55 4.97
CA ALA A 62 -11.39 -0.27 5.67
C ALA A 62 -11.90 0.90 4.80
N ALA A 63 -11.57 0.93 3.51
CA ALA A 63 -11.97 1.99 2.60
C ALA A 63 -13.50 2.08 2.43
N LEU A 64 -14.18 0.94 2.30
CA LEU A 64 -15.64 0.85 2.20
C LEU A 64 -16.37 1.38 3.45
N THR A 65 -15.70 1.40 4.61
CA THR A 65 -16.25 1.99 5.84
C THR A 65 -15.93 3.47 6.02
N ALA A 66 -14.87 3.94 5.38
CA ALA A 66 -14.33 5.28 5.57
C ALA A 66 -14.84 6.29 4.53
N VAL A 67 -15.27 5.83 3.36
CA VAL A 67 -15.62 6.69 2.22
C VAL A 67 -16.90 6.22 1.55
N ASP A 68 -17.62 7.15 0.92
CA ASP A 68 -18.71 6.82 0.02
C ASP A 68 -18.26 5.81 -1.04
N VAL A 69 -19.07 4.76 -1.20
CA VAL A 69 -18.73 3.59 -2.03
C VAL A 69 -18.61 3.99 -3.50
N ILE A 70 -19.50 4.85 -4.00
CA ILE A 70 -19.48 5.27 -5.40
C ILE A 70 -18.23 6.12 -5.66
N ALA A 71 -17.96 7.12 -4.81
CA ALA A 71 -16.77 7.95 -4.93
C ALA A 71 -15.46 7.17 -4.77
N LEU A 72 -15.46 6.10 -3.97
CA LEU A 72 -14.33 5.17 -3.89
C LEU A 72 -14.16 4.39 -5.20
N GLY A 73 -15.25 3.83 -5.74
CA GLY A 73 -15.24 3.11 -7.01
C GLY A 73 -14.69 3.95 -8.17
N ASP A 74 -15.14 5.19 -8.30
CA ASP A 74 -14.69 6.12 -9.36
C ASP A 74 -13.18 6.40 -9.27
N ARG A 75 -12.66 6.63 -8.04
CA ARG A 75 -11.23 6.84 -7.83
C ARG A 75 -10.42 5.58 -8.14
N ILE A 76 -10.88 4.42 -7.71
CA ILE A 76 -10.24 3.13 -7.98
C ILE A 76 -10.16 2.87 -9.50
N ALA A 77 -11.27 3.01 -10.21
CA ALA A 77 -11.33 2.80 -11.65
C ALA A 77 -10.40 3.76 -12.39
N SER A 78 -10.50 5.07 -12.09
CA SER A 78 -9.68 6.11 -12.71
C SER A 78 -8.18 5.89 -12.48
N ALA A 79 -7.76 5.57 -11.25
CA ALA A 79 -6.35 5.32 -10.94
C ALA A 79 -5.82 4.08 -11.66
N SER A 80 -6.59 2.99 -11.66
CA SER A 80 -6.22 1.74 -12.34
C SER A 80 -6.11 1.93 -13.84
N ASP A 81 -7.04 2.65 -14.47
CA ASP A 81 -6.99 2.91 -15.91
C ASP A 81 -5.80 3.78 -16.32
N GLN A 82 -5.46 4.78 -15.51
CA GLN A 82 -4.30 5.65 -15.77
C GLN A 82 -2.95 4.94 -15.60
N THR A 83 -2.87 3.90 -14.75
CA THR A 83 -1.61 3.16 -14.52
C THR A 83 -1.54 1.81 -15.21
N ARG A 84 -2.62 1.36 -15.87
CA ARG A 84 -2.67 0.04 -16.51
C ARG A 84 -1.59 -0.08 -17.58
N GLY A 85 -0.81 -1.14 -17.49
CA GLY A 85 0.25 -1.44 -18.46
C GLY A 85 1.55 -0.66 -18.25
N LEU A 86 1.60 0.26 -17.28
CA LEU A 86 2.83 0.95 -16.91
C LEU A 86 3.70 0.07 -16.00
N ASP A 87 5.02 0.13 -16.18
CA ASP A 87 5.97 -0.49 -15.25
C ASP A 87 6.21 0.40 -14.01
N GLY A 88 6.97 -0.09 -13.02
CA GLY A 88 7.22 0.66 -11.79
C GLY A 88 7.85 2.05 -12.02
N SER A 89 8.71 2.19 -13.04
CA SER A 89 9.37 3.46 -13.35
C SER A 89 8.40 4.44 -14.02
N ASP A 90 7.57 3.95 -14.94
CA ASP A 90 6.56 4.76 -15.62
C ASP A 90 5.42 5.15 -14.68
N ARG A 91 5.06 4.29 -13.72
CA ARG A 91 4.09 4.63 -12.67
C ARG A 91 4.60 5.74 -11.77
N LEU A 92 5.87 5.69 -11.39
CA LEU A 92 6.49 6.79 -10.63
C LEU A 92 6.47 8.10 -11.41
N ARG A 93 6.72 8.06 -12.73
CA ARG A 93 6.64 9.24 -13.61
C ARG A 93 5.21 9.74 -13.81
N ALA A 94 4.24 8.84 -13.89
CA ALA A 94 2.83 9.18 -14.10
C ALA A 94 2.22 9.94 -12.92
N ARG A 95 2.75 9.74 -11.70
CA ARG A 95 2.29 10.41 -10.46
C ARG A 95 0.77 10.34 -10.29
N VAL A 96 0.20 9.18 -10.58
CA VAL A 96 -1.21 8.90 -10.33
C VAL A 96 -1.38 8.70 -8.83
N ALA A 97 -2.29 9.46 -8.22
CA ALA A 97 -2.59 9.33 -6.80
C ALA A 97 -3.23 7.96 -6.51
N CYS A 98 -2.84 7.36 -5.38
CA CYS A 98 -3.50 6.20 -4.81
C CYS A 98 -4.99 6.48 -4.64
N PRO A 99 -5.89 5.56 -5.02
CA PRO A 99 -7.34 5.79 -4.94
C PRO A 99 -7.87 5.94 -3.50
N LEU A 100 -7.05 5.62 -2.50
CA LEU A 100 -7.37 5.77 -1.07
C LEU A 100 -6.93 7.13 -0.50
N LEU A 101 -6.37 8.02 -1.32
CA LEU A 101 -6.11 9.41 -0.97
C LEU A 101 -7.39 10.23 -1.18
N ASP A 102 -7.80 10.98 -0.17
CA ASP A 102 -8.93 11.91 -0.30
C ASP A 102 -8.52 13.23 -1.00
N THR A 103 -9.51 14.07 -1.27
CA THR A 103 -9.30 15.37 -1.93
C THR A 103 -8.58 16.39 -1.06
N GLN A 104 -8.43 16.13 0.25
CA GLN A 104 -7.68 16.95 1.19
C GLN A 104 -6.23 16.47 1.35
N GLY A 105 -5.81 15.43 0.62
CA GLY A 105 -4.46 14.88 0.70
C GLY A 105 -4.24 13.99 1.93
N SER A 106 -5.29 13.43 2.51
CA SER A 106 -5.20 12.48 3.62
C SER A 106 -5.57 11.06 3.19
N CYS A 107 -4.83 10.08 3.70
CA CYS A 107 -5.14 8.67 3.45
C CYS A 107 -6.37 8.28 4.27
N THR A 108 -7.44 7.84 3.59
CA THR A 108 -8.72 7.51 4.24
C THR A 108 -8.65 6.23 5.07
N ILE A 109 -7.58 5.44 4.91
CA ILE A 109 -7.32 4.20 5.63
C ILE A 109 -6.01 4.24 6.42
N TYR A 110 -5.60 5.40 6.93
CA TYR A 110 -4.28 5.61 7.53
C TYR A 110 -3.85 4.52 8.54
N ASP A 111 -4.77 4.05 9.38
CA ASP A 111 -4.51 3.00 10.39
C ASP A 111 -4.59 1.58 9.84
N ALA A 112 -5.19 1.38 8.67
CA ALA A 112 -5.28 0.10 7.95
C ALA A 112 -4.31 0.03 6.76
N ARG A 113 -3.35 0.97 6.67
CA ARG A 113 -2.33 0.99 5.62
C ARG A 113 -1.58 -0.35 5.55
N PRO A 114 -1.33 -0.87 4.33
CA PRO A 114 -0.44 -2.02 4.11
C PRO A 114 0.97 -1.79 4.66
N ALA A 115 1.73 -2.88 4.78
CA ALA A 115 3.09 -2.91 5.32
C ALA A 115 4.01 -1.91 4.61
N TYR A 116 4.07 -1.95 3.28
CA TYR A 116 4.93 -1.03 2.52
C TYR A 116 4.46 0.43 2.58
N CYS A 117 3.17 0.70 2.73
CA CYS A 117 2.69 2.06 3.01
C CYS A 117 3.20 2.63 4.35
N ARG A 118 3.57 1.78 5.30
CA ARG A 118 4.18 2.16 6.59
C ARG A 118 5.72 2.22 6.52
N ALA A 119 6.32 1.57 5.52
CA ALA A 119 7.76 1.48 5.35
C ALA A 119 8.39 2.76 4.79
N TYR A 120 7.70 3.48 3.90
CA TYR A 120 8.20 4.68 3.23
C TYR A 120 8.31 5.94 4.12
N ASN A 121 8.54 5.77 5.42
CA ASN A 121 8.79 6.89 6.32
C ASN A 121 10.11 7.56 5.95
N ALA A 122 10.07 8.88 5.75
CA ALA A 122 11.21 9.70 5.46
C ALA A 122 11.69 10.44 6.73
N ARG A 123 13.01 10.58 6.85
CA ARG A 123 13.67 11.48 7.81
C ARG A 123 14.00 12.84 7.21
N SER A 124 13.88 13.00 5.89
CA SER A 124 13.96 14.27 5.19
C SER A 124 12.66 15.08 5.34
N SER A 125 12.66 16.35 4.94
CA SER A 125 11.47 17.21 4.97
C SER A 125 10.35 16.72 4.04
N ARG A 126 9.12 17.17 4.31
CA ARG A 126 7.97 16.96 3.42
C ARG A 126 8.21 17.52 2.01
N ASP A 127 8.79 18.71 1.92
CA ASP A 127 9.12 19.36 0.63
C ASP A 127 10.10 18.51 -0.21
N ALA A 128 11.11 17.89 0.41
CA ALA A 128 12.00 16.97 -0.31
C ALA A 128 11.24 15.77 -0.90
N CYS A 129 10.29 15.21 -0.15
CA CYS A 129 9.45 14.12 -0.63
C CYS A 129 8.49 14.61 -1.75
N ASP A 130 7.91 15.80 -1.62
CA ASP A 130 6.97 16.34 -2.60
C ASP A 130 7.63 16.68 -3.94
N ARG A 131 8.90 17.10 -3.92
CA ARG A 131 9.71 17.33 -5.13
C ARG A 131 10.12 16.04 -5.82
N LEU A 132 10.41 14.99 -5.03
CA LEU A 132 10.82 13.70 -5.58
C LEU A 132 9.62 12.91 -6.12
N ILE A 133 8.61 12.68 -5.27
CA ILE A 133 7.55 11.69 -5.52
C ILE A 133 6.11 12.23 -5.34
N GLY A 134 5.92 13.41 -4.76
CA GLY A 134 4.58 13.93 -4.44
C GLY A 134 3.77 14.52 -5.62
N PRO A 135 2.71 15.30 -5.33
CA PRO A 135 1.75 15.79 -6.35
C PRO A 135 2.31 16.81 -7.35
N SER A 136 3.52 17.30 -7.12
CA SER A 136 4.14 18.35 -7.93
C SER A 136 4.25 17.91 -9.40
N LYS A 137 3.48 18.55 -10.29
CA LYS A 137 3.52 18.34 -11.74
C LYS A 137 4.80 18.95 -12.33
N GLY A 138 5.92 18.27 -12.15
CA GLY A 138 7.22 18.59 -12.74
C GLY A 138 8.07 17.33 -12.83
N LEU A 139 9.15 17.37 -13.62
CA LEU A 139 10.19 16.35 -13.53
C LEU A 139 10.61 16.23 -12.07
N ALA A 140 10.72 15.00 -11.56
CA ALA A 140 11.29 14.78 -10.23
C ALA A 140 12.62 15.54 -10.17
N ASP A 141 12.79 16.38 -9.16
CA ASP A 141 14.03 17.14 -9.00
C ASP A 141 15.16 16.13 -8.82
N PRO A 142 16.10 16.00 -9.78
CA PRO A 142 17.16 15.00 -9.70
C PRO A 142 18.11 15.27 -8.53
N ASN A 143 18.02 16.45 -7.90
CA ASN A 143 18.80 16.83 -6.73
C ASN A 143 18.02 16.69 -5.41
N ALA A 144 16.74 16.31 -5.44
CA ALA A 144 15.99 16.07 -4.22
C ALA A 144 16.50 14.80 -3.54
N VAL A 145 17.05 14.95 -2.33
CA VAL A 145 17.53 13.83 -1.52
C VAL A 145 16.47 13.49 -0.48
N VAL A 146 15.85 12.31 -0.64
CA VAL A 146 14.99 11.72 0.39
C VAL A 146 15.80 10.73 1.20
N VAL A 147 15.84 10.92 2.51
CA VAL A 147 16.48 9.99 3.44
C VAL A 147 15.40 9.09 4.00
N ALA A 148 15.31 7.86 3.51
CA ALA A 148 14.41 6.86 4.08
C ALA A 148 14.89 6.41 5.47
N ASP A 149 13.95 6.12 6.36
CA ASP A 149 14.24 5.35 7.57
C ASP A 149 14.28 3.86 7.20
N PRO A 150 15.39 3.13 7.38
CA PRO A 150 15.46 1.73 6.98
C PRO A 150 14.62 0.80 7.88
N ALA A 151 14.47 1.12 9.16
CA ALA A 151 13.84 0.21 10.12
C ALA A 151 12.36 -0.12 9.81
N PRO A 152 11.52 0.83 9.33
CA PRO A 152 10.18 0.52 8.85
C PRO A 152 10.12 -0.47 7.68
N PHE A 153 11.17 -0.58 6.85
CA PHE A 153 11.23 -1.60 5.80
C PHE A 153 11.45 -3.00 6.38
N ASP A 154 12.28 -3.14 7.41
CA ASP A 154 12.45 -4.43 8.11
C ASP A 154 11.13 -4.90 8.73
N CYS A 155 10.37 -3.98 9.34
CA CYS A 155 9.03 -4.26 9.84
C CYS A 155 8.07 -4.67 8.71
N ALA A 156 8.09 -3.98 7.58
CA ALA A 156 7.21 -4.32 6.46
C ALA A 156 7.53 -5.70 5.87
N PHE A 157 8.82 -6.01 5.69
CA PHE A 157 9.26 -7.32 5.26
C PHE A 157 8.85 -8.42 6.25
N ALA A 158 9.04 -8.19 7.56
CA ALA A 158 8.63 -9.13 8.59
C ALA A 158 7.11 -9.35 8.61
N ALA A 159 6.32 -8.30 8.37
CA ALA A 159 4.86 -8.39 8.27
C ALA A 159 4.44 -9.26 7.07
N GLN A 160 4.93 -8.96 5.87
CA GLN A 160 4.59 -9.75 4.69
C GLN A 160 5.08 -11.19 4.79
N ALA A 161 6.32 -11.41 5.24
CA ALA A 161 6.83 -12.78 5.46
C ALA A 161 5.99 -13.57 6.47
N ARG A 162 5.39 -12.89 7.46
CA ARG A 162 4.44 -13.54 8.38
C ARG A 162 3.13 -13.89 7.67
N ILE A 163 2.60 -12.98 6.87
CA ILE A 163 1.39 -13.23 6.06
C ILE A 163 1.61 -14.41 5.11
N ASP A 164 2.73 -14.45 4.40
CA ASP A 164 3.08 -15.52 3.45
C ASP A 164 3.09 -16.88 4.15
N ARG A 165 3.73 -16.96 5.33
CA ARG A 165 3.71 -18.18 6.14
C ARG A 165 2.30 -18.54 6.58
N ASP A 166 1.51 -17.60 7.07
CA ASP A 166 0.15 -17.89 7.55
C ASP A 166 -0.74 -18.41 6.39
N LEU A 167 -0.57 -17.90 5.16
CA LEU A 167 -1.23 -18.41 3.97
C LEU A 167 -0.72 -19.80 3.56
N GLU A 168 0.58 -20.03 3.59
CA GLU A 168 1.19 -21.34 3.30
C GLU A 168 0.71 -22.42 4.29
N HIS A 169 0.63 -22.10 5.58
CA HIS A 169 0.09 -23.03 6.60
C HIS A 169 -1.41 -23.34 6.38
N ALA A 170 -2.14 -22.38 5.80
CA ALA A 170 -3.52 -22.59 5.35
C ALA A 170 -3.61 -23.25 3.96
N GLY A 171 -2.47 -23.58 3.35
CA GLY A 171 -2.29 -24.14 2.01
C GLY A 171 -2.91 -23.30 0.90
N ALA A 172 -2.79 -21.98 1.03
CA ALA A 172 -3.08 -21.00 -0.01
C ALA A 172 -1.78 -20.44 -0.60
N GLU A 173 -1.86 -19.99 -1.84
CA GLU A 173 -0.80 -19.22 -2.50
C GLU A 173 -0.72 -17.80 -1.94
N SER A 174 0.47 -17.21 -1.98
CA SER A 174 0.71 -15.81 -1.57
C SER A 174 1.30 -14.98 -2.72
N PRO A 175 0.52 -14.69 -3.78
CA PRO A 175 0.99 -13.78 -4.81
C PRO A 175 1.04 -12.35 -4.26
N HIS A 176 2.08 -11.62 -4.64
CA HIS A 176 2.13 -10.18 -4.39
C HIS A 176 1.51 -9.39 -5.54
N LEU A 177 0.68 -8.43 -5.18
CA LEU A 177 -0.17 -7.67 -6.08
C LEU A 177 0.21 -6.20 -6.05
N ASP A 178 -0.09 -5.49 -7.13
CA ASP A 178 -0.15 -4.04 -7.10
C ASP A 178 -1.44 -3.58 -6.40
N LEU A 179 -1.31 -2.71 -5.40
CA LEU A 179 -2.45 -2.20 -4.63
C LEU A 179 -3.54 -1.58 -5.50
N THR A 180 -3.19 -0.75 -6.49
CA THR A 180 -4.19 0.00 -7.28
C THR A 180 -4.98 -0.95 -8.16
N HIS A 181 -4.29 -1.85 -8.86
CA HIS A 181 -4.92 -2.82 -9.74
C HIS A 181 -5.69 -3.90 -8.98
N ALA A 182 -5.17 -4.36 -7.84
CA ALA A 182 -5.86 -5.31 -6.98
C ALA A 182 -7.12 -4.71 -6.37
N LEU A 183 -7.09 -3.45 -5.91
CA LEU A 183 -8.30 -2.74 -5.47
C LEU A 183 -9.35 -2.67 -6.58
N ALA A 184 -8.95 -2.41 -7.82
CA ALA A 184 -9.88 -2.33 -8.95
C ALA A 184 -10.60 -3.65 -9.22
N LEU A 185 -9.87 -4.76 -9.28
CA LEU A 185 -10.50 -6.06 -9.44
C LEU A 185 -11.34 -6.46 -8.23
N LEU A 186 -10.81 -6.31 -7.02
CA LEU A 186 -11.50 -6.74 -5.80
C LEU A 186 -12.75 -5.90 -5.52
N TYR A 187 -12.74 -4.61 -5.86
CA TYR A 187 -13.91 -3.75 -5.76
C TYR A 187 -15.01 -4.18 -6.76
N ALA A 188 -14.63 -4.53 -7.99
CA ALA A 188 -15.57 -4.96 -9.03
C ALA A 188 -16.11 -6.38 -8.79
N GLU A 189 -15.25 -7.30 -8.35
CA GLU A 189 -15.56 -8.69 -8.06
C GLU A 189 -14.99 -9.08 -6.68
N PRO A 190 -15.79 -8.92 -5.60
CA PRO A 190 -15.33 -9.17 -4.23
C PRO A 190 -14.87 -10.60 -3.96
N SER A 191 -15.17 -11.57 -4.83
CA SER A 191 -14.74 -12.96 -4.66
C SER A 191 -13.42 -13.30 -5.35
N THR A 192 -12.84 -12.41 -6.18
CA THR A 192 -11.59 -12.63 -6.92
C THR A 192 -10.41 -13.00 -6.02
N TYR A 193 -10.38 -12.55 -4.75
CA TYR A 193 -9.32 -12.95 -3.82
C TYR A 193 -9.18 -14.47 -3.69
N LYS A 194 -10.26 -15.24 -3.89
CA LYS A 194 -10.23 -16.70 -3.81
C LYS A 194 -9.40 -17.31 -4.93
N GLU A 195 -9.40 -16.71 -6.11
CA GLU A 195 -8.58 -17.14 -7.25
C GLU A 195 -7.11 -16.79 -7.01
N TRP A 196 -6.85 -15.61 -6.43
CA TRP A 196 -5.49 -15.22 -6.04
C TRP A 196 -4.88 -16.16 -5.00
N LEU A 197 -5.67 -16.63 -4.03
CA LEU A 197 -5.24 -17.64 -3.06
C LEU A 197 -4.99 -19.02 -3.67
N GLN A 198 -5.34 -19.23 -4.95
CA GLN A 198 -4.99 -20.40 -5.75
C GLN A 198 -3.85 -20.12 -6.73
N GLY A 199 -3.26 -18.92 -6.70
CA GLY A 199 -2.16 -18.49 -7.57
C GLY A 199 -2.61 -17.95 -8.93
N HIS A 200 -3.91 -17.97 -9.22
CA HIS A 200 -4.48 -17.43 -10.45
C HIS A 200 -4.57 -15.91 -10.35
N VAL A 201 -3.59 -15.22 -10.92
CA VAL A 201 -3.52 -13.74 -10.91
C VAL A 201 -3.15 -13.27 -12.30
N ASP A 202 -3.93 -12.33 -12.85
CA ASP A 202 -3.61 -11.65 -14.09
C ASP A 202 -2.27 -10.91 -14.00
N ASP A 203 -1.47 -10.96 -15.07
CA ASP A 203 -0.13 -10.34 -15.11
C ASP A 203 -0.14 -8.84 -14.83
N TRP A 204 -1.22 -8.13 -15.19
CA TRP A 204 -1.34 -6.69 -14.98
C TRP A 204 -1.68 -6.31 -13.53
N VAL A 205 -2.07 -7.28 -12.69
CA VAL A 205 -2.38 -7.10 -11.26
C VAL A 205 -1.17 -7.46 -10.40
N ARG A 206 -0.27 -8.31 -10.90
CA ARG A 206 0.96 -8.66 -10.19
C ARG A 206 1.82 -7.43 -9.98
N SER A 207 2.43 -7.34 -8.80
CA SER A 207 3.48 -6.36 -8.56
C SER A 207 4.66 -6.67 -9.48
N ARG A 208 5.07 -5.69 -10.29
CA ARG A 208 6.23 -5.77 -11.18
C ARG A 208 7.36 -4.88 -10.68
#